data_AF-A0A923QV46-F1
#
_entry.id   AF-A0A923QV46-F1
#
_cell.length_a   1.000
_cell.length_b   1.000
_cell.length_c   1.000
_cell.angle_alpha   90.00
_cell.angle_beta   90.00
_cell.angle_gamma   90.00
#
_symmetry.space_group_name_H-M   'P 1'
#
loop_
_entity.id
_entity.type
_entity.pdbx_description
1 polymer ?
#
loop_
_entity_poly.entity_id
_entity_poly.type
_entity_poly.pdbx_seq_one_letter_code
_entity_poly.pdbx_strand_id
1 'polypeptide(L)'
;MRSCLVGLIVFALFFGSLQPSQAKDFVSVYPEKGDWTLHWIRIDRDGFPVTIERSRFSDRSQAELQKKKTVTDPAPSFKNKFVDNNTALELRPSFTDEIWHADRSWDENWETRYSSWIRENFDPAFFKRYGIRTDCADAAIALRWIFSRIHFLPAGNHLVGTRALFTNRSMKPAWKRFPTNIEWFRDRRFLAALDYLMLSTSTHTLVGDAYPISVNPSTLTEGSFHLEIRNESGHARIISKISTAPNVAPVFDTYSNVPRKIRVLWTEPFLVYSQPILGHGGFLKYRWVNLSTSSASLAPSESMPGYSLEQYRPDFFRHGIPDFSAEVAARFQETFDPLAAQKLIYQSIKSALQERIGLVQKGYVECQRIRCVPGSDGYDVWSTPSRDSRIKNSFEQIQNYLTSLHGEGLSKFRTFHEIEKVQIYLVFHGEKFRYGDLESLWLSSRISSDPRVTPRKRWGLD
;
A
#
# COMPACT_ATOMS: atom_id res chain seq x y z
N MET A 1 60.38 15.64 -37.29
CA MET A 1 60.46 14.70 -36.16
C MET A 1 60.19 15.48 -34.87
N ARG A 2 58.95 15.44 -34.37
CA ARG A 2 58.58 15.97 -33.05
C ARG A 2 57.94 14.82 -32.28
N SER A 3 58.60 14.40 -31.21
CA SER A 3 58.20 13.28 -30.37
C SER A 3 57.09 13.71 -29.40
N CYS A 4 55.95 13.02 -29.45
CA CYS A 4 54.92 13.07 -28.43
C CYS A 4 55.33 12.18 -27.25
N LEU A 5 55.45 12.75 -26.04
CA LEU A 5 55.40 11.99 -24.79
C LEU A 5 53.95 11.61 -24.50
N VAL A 6 53.68 10.31 -24.41
CA VAL A 6 52.43 9.76 -23.88
C VAL A 6 52.61 9.56 -22.38
N GLY A 7 51.89 10.35 -21.57
CA GLY A 7 51.81 10.19 -20.13
C GLY A 7 50.80 9.11 -19.77
N LEU A 8 51.26 8.04 -19.12
CA LEU A 8 50.45 6.99 -18.51
C LEU A 8 49.85 7.55 -17.21
N ILE A 9 48.54 7.81 -17.16
CA ILE A 9 47.81 8.11 -15.92
C ILE A 9 47.32 6.79 -15.34
N VAL A 10 47.98 6.32 -14.29
CA VAL A 10 47.51 5.20 -13.46
C VAL A 10 46.46 5.73 -12.49
N PHE A 11 45.18 5.45 -12.74
CA PHE A 11 44.12 5.62 -11.75
C PHE A 11 44.24 4.51 -10.71
N ALA A 12 44.87 4.81 -9.58
CA ALA A 12 44.76 3.99 -8.38
C ALA A 12 43.33 4.16 -7.81
N LEU A 13 42.45 3.20 -8.09
CA LEU A 13 41.18 3.07 -7.38
C LEU A 13 41.48 2.71 -5.92
N PHE A 14 41.39 3.69 -5.03
CA PHE A 14 41.37 3.46 -3.59
C PHE A 14 40.11 2.67 -3.22
N PHE A 15 40.25 1.35 -3.12
CA PHE A 15 39.27 0.49 -2.43
C PHE A 15 39.42 0.69 -0.92
N GLY A 16 38.82 1.76 -0.40
CA GLY A 16 38.62 1.89 1.04
C GLY A 16 37.59 0.88 1.50
N SER A 17 38.04 -0.24 2.09
CA SER A 17 37.16 -1.05 2.93
C SER A 17 36.65 -0.17 4.06
N LEU A 18 35.34 0.06 4.13
CA LEU A 18 34.72 0.67 5.30
C LEU A 18 35.10 -0.19 6.52
N GLN A 19 35.91 0.36 7.44
CA GLN A 19 36.03 -0.19 8.79
C GLN A 19 34.62 -0.37 9.37
N PRO A 20 34.35 -1.40 10.20
CA PRO A 20 33.04 -1.64 10.78
C PRO A 20 32.59 -0.39 11.55
N SER A 21 31.85 0.47 10.86
CA SER A 21 31.50 1.78 11.37
C SER A 21 30.53 1.58 12.52
N GLN A 22 30.72 2.35 13.59
CA GLN A 22 29.79 2.41 14.71
C GLN A 22 28.34 2.52 14.21
N ALA A 23 27.40 1.93 14.96
CA ALA A 23 25.98 2.04 14.63
C ALA A 23 25.61 3.52 14.51
N LYS A 24 24.82 3.85 13.50
CA LYS A 24 24.40 5.24 13.23
C LYS A 24 22.92 5.39 13.54
N ASP A 25 22.60 6.28 14.46
CA ASP A 25 21.22 6.62 14.80
C ASP A 25 20.73 7.79 13.94
N PHE A 26 19.49 7.67 13.48
CA PHE A 26 18.78 8.67 12.68
C PHE A 26 17.42 8.91 13.32
N VAL A 27 17.10 10.18 13.61
CA VAL A 27 15.79 10.54 14.16
C VAL A 27 15.15 11.62 13.30
N SER A 28 13.98 11.30 12.75
CA SER A 28 13.17 12.22 11.95
C SER A 28 11.85 12.51 12.66
N VAL A 29 11.39 13.75 12.56
CA VAL A 29 10.03 14.16 12.95
C VAL A 29 9.33 14.62 11.69
N TYR A 30 8.20 14.02 11.36
CA TYR A 30 7.39 14.36 10.20
C TYR A 30 5.91 14.24 10.58
N PRO A 31 5.01 15.02 9.98
CA PRO A 31 3.59 14.86 10.27
C PRO A 31 3.15 13.44 9.82
N GLU A 32 2.17 12.82 10.46
CA GLU A 32 1.56 11.56 10.00
C GLU A 32 0.08 11.51 10.36
N LYS A 33 -0.83 11.57 9.38
CA LYS A 33 -2.29 11.45 9.57
C LYS A 33 -2.87 12.52 10.51
N GLY A 34 -2.32 13.73 10.46
CA GLY A 34 -2.75 14.85 11.32
C GLY A 34 -2.07 14.91 12.68
N ASP A 35 -1.29 13.88 13.04
CA ASP A 35 -0.36 13.91 14.17
C ASP A 35 1.07 14.23 13.69
N TRP A 36 2.02 14.26 14.60
CA TRP A 36 3.47 14.34 14.37
C TRP A 36 4.11 13.04 14.82
N THR A 37 4.82 12.38 13.91
CA THR A 37 5.53 11.13 14.19
C THR A 37 7.01 11.39 14.36
N LEU A 38 7.55 10.95 15.49
CA LEU A 38 8.99 10.72 15.67
C LEU A 38 9.31 9.31 15.21
N HIS A 39 10.24 9.18 14.28
CA HIS A 39 10.77 7.90 13.81
C HIS A 39 12.26 7.85 14.06
N TRP A 40 12.67 6.95 14.96
CA TRP A 40 14.07 6.67 15.27
C TRP A 40 14.48 5.37 14.58
N ILE A 41 15.45 5.47 13.68
CA ILE A 41 16.05 4.37 12.94
C ILE A 41 17.51 4.26 13.36
N ARG A 42 17.98 3.04 13.64
CA ARG A 42 19.39 2.72 13.81
C ARG A 42 19.87 1.93 12.62
N ILE A 43 20.97 2.35 12.00
CA ILE A 43 21.74 1.49 11.10
C ILE A 43 22.72 0.72 11.99
N ASP A 44 22.48 -0.57 12.16
CA ASP A 44 23.35 -1.44 12.93
C ASP A 44 24.70 -1.65 12.22
N ARG A 45 25.65 -2.31 12.90
CA ARG A 45 26.96 -2.64 12.34
C ARG A 45 26.88 -3.55 11.10
N ASP A 46 25.75 -4.26 10.92
CA ASP A 46 25.47 -5.06 9.73
C ASP A 46 25.03 -4.20 8.53
N GLY A 47 24.86 -2.89 8.72
CA GLY A 47 24.45 -1.93 7.70
C GLY A 47 22.94 -1.81 7.54
N PHE A 48 22.14 -2.63 8.23
CA PHE A 48 20.69 -2.67 8.02
C PHE A 48 19.97 -1.70 8.97
N PRO A 49 19.05 -0.86 8.45
CA PRO A 49 18.23 -0.01 9.30
C PRO A 49 17.26 -0.85 10.15
N VAL A 50 17.08 -0.48 11.41
CA VAL A 50 16.11 -1.04 12.35
C VAL A 50 15.35 0.12 12.97
N THR A 51 14.02 0.05 12.97
CA THR A 51 13.20 1.03 13.71
C THR A 51 13.35 0.75 15.20
N ILE A 52 13.92 1.70 15.94
CA ILE A 52 14.09 1.64 17.38
C ILE A 52 12.82 2.15 18.09
N GLU A 53 12.31 3.29 17.63
CA GLU A 53 11.12 3.91 18.19
C GLU A 53 10.29 4.54 17.07
N ARG A 54 8.96 4.43 17.21
CA ARG A 54 8.01 5.21 16.43
C ARG A 54 6.90 5.70 17.35
N SER A 55 6.87 7.00 17.58
CA SER A 55 5.98 7.64 18.55
C SER A 55 5.17 8.74 17.88
N ARG A 56 3.87 8.82 18.19
CA ARG A 56 2.97 9.86 17.67
C ARG A 56 2.67 10.91 18.73
N PHE A 57 2.56 12.15 18.29
CA PHE A 57 2.31 13.33 19.11
C PHE A 57 1.25 14.17 18.42
N SER A 58 0.26 14.69 19.16
CA SER A 58 -0.71 15.61 18.58
C SER A 58 -0.10 16.99 18.25
N ASP A 59 1.09 17.28 18.78
CA ASP A 59 1.79 18.56 18.62
C ASP A 59 3.24 18.35 18.15
N ARG A 60 3.67 19.19 17.19
CA ARG A 60 5.03 19.15 16.63
C ARG A 60 6.08 19.39 17.71
N SER A 61 5.82 20.35 18.59
CA SER A 61 6.79 20.78 19.59
C SER A 61 7.09 19.65 20.58
N GLN A 62 6.07 18.83 20.91
CA GLN A 62 6.26 17.61 21.68
C GLN A 62 7.12 16.56 20.95
N ALA A 63 6.88 16.33 19.66
CA ALA A 63 7.69 15.40 18.88
C ALA A 63 9.15 15.84 18.77
N GLU A 64 9.38 17.14 18.52
CA GLU A 64 10.73 17.72 18.47
C GLU A 64 11.41 17.72 19.85
N LEU A 65 10.65 17.93 20.94
CA LEU A 65 11.17 17.81 22.29
C LEU A 65 11.59 16.36 22.59
N GLN A 66 10.78 15.37 22.20
CA GLN A 66 11.15 13.97 22.34
C GLN A 66 12.41 13.66 21.51
N LYS A 67 12.51 14.14 20.26
CA LYS A 67 13.70 13.97 19.42
C LYS A 67 14.97 14.48 20.10
N LYS A 68 14.90 15.66 20.75
CA LYS A 68 16.03 16.21 21.53
C LYS A 68 16.41 15.34 22.73
N LYS A 69 15.45 14.65 23.36
CA LYS A 69 15.71 13.72 24.47
C LYS A 69 16.30 12.40 23.98
N THR A 70 15.83 11.90 22.84
CA THR A 70 16.27 10.64 22.25
C THR A 70 17.72 10.72 21.73
N VAL A 71 18.13 11.88 21.24
CA VAL A 71 19.48 12.12 20.69
C VAL A 71 20.33 12.84 21.74
N THR A 72 20.97 12.10 22.65
CA THR A 72 21.87 12.67 23.67
C THR A 72 23.24 13.11 23.13
N ASP A 73 23.59 12.69 21.92
CA ASP A 73 24.82 13.04 21.22
C ASP A 73 24.41 13.56 19.83
N PRO A 74 24.76 14.80 19.40
CA PRO A 74 24.22 15.41 18.19
C PRO A 74 24.62 14.61 16.94
N ALA A 75 23.80 13.62 16.59
CA ALA A 75 23.83 12.98 15.29
C ALA A 75 23.61 14.07 14.23
N PRO A 76 24.33 14.03 13.09
CA PRO A 76 24.22 15.02 12.04
C PRO A 76 22.75 15.21 11.66
N SER A 77 22.24 16.41 11.91
CA SER A 77 20.83 16.73 11.69
C SER A 77 20.48 16.46 10.23
N PHE A 78 19.48 15.63 9.98
CA PHE A 78 18.76 15.60 8.71
C PHE A 78 18.09 16.97 8.52
N LYS A 79 18.80 17.95 7.95
CA LYS A 79 18.19 19.21 7.52
C LYS A 79 17.31 18.90 6.30
N ASN A 80 16.06 18.46 6.49
CA ASN A 80 14.92 18.41 5.53
C ASN A 80 15.16 17.96 4.07
N LYS A 81 16.37 17.60 3.70
CA LYS A 81 16.74 16.90 2.50
C LYS A 81 16.65 15.44 2.89
N PHE A 82 15.57 14.79 2.49
CA PHE A 82 15.68 13.39 2.10
C PHE A 82 17.02 13.27 1.35
N VAL A 83 17.91 12.39 1.82
CA VAL A 83 19.25 12.17 1.26
C VAL A 83 19.15 12.31 -0.26
N ASP A 84 19.94 13.22 -0.84
CA ASP A 84 19.97 13.46 -2.28
C ASP A 84 19.90 12.10 -3.01
N ASN A 85 18.92 11.97 -3.90
CA ASN A 85 18.48 10.72 -4.58
C ASN A 85 19.58 9.93 -5.31
N ASN A 86 20.85 10.37 -5.26
CA ASN A 86 21.96 9.85 -6.04
C ASN A 86 23.02 9.08 -5.22
N THR A 87 22.87 8.96 -3.90
CA THR A 87 23.70 8.04 -3.10
C THR A 87 22.82 7.11 -2.28
N ALA A 88 22.07 6.25 -2.97
CA ALA A 88 21.51 5.07 -2.34
C ALA A 88 22.65 4.32 -1.64
N LEU A 89 22.56 4.22 -0.31
CA LEU A 89 23.46 3.36 0.45
C LEU A 89 23.18 1.94 -0.04
N GLU A 90 24.03 1.39 -0.91
CA GLU A 90 23.95 -0.04 -1.20
C GLU A 90 24.22 -0.76 0.12
N LEU A 91 23.23 -1.51 0.61
CA LEU A 91 23.47 -2.52 1.63
C LEU A 91 24.41 -3.53 0.98
N ARG A 92 25.70 -3.43 1.26
CA ARG A 92 26.75 -4.32 0.75
C ARG A 92 27.04 -5.41 1.78
N PRO A 93 26.28 -6.51 1.84
CA PRO A 93 26.86 -7.75 2.32
C PRO A 93 27.89 -8.24 1.29
N SER A 94 28.84 -9.08 1.72
CA SER A 94 29.67 -9.81 0.77
C SER A 94 28.77 -10.56 -0.21
N PHE A 95 28.94 -10.34 -1.52
CA PHE A 95 28.16 -10.95 -2.60
C PHE A 95 28.23 -12.49 -2.69
N THR A 96 28.82 -13.14 -1.68
CA THR A 96 28.90 -14.59 -1.54
C THR A 96 27.66 -15.21 -0.90
N ASP A 97 26.87 -14.44 -0.15
CA ASP A 97 25.69 -14.95 0.57
C ASP A 97 24.42 -14.21 0.15
N GLU A 98 23.51 -14.92 -0.51
CA GLU A 98 22.23 -14.40 -1.00
C GLU A 98 21.05 -15.05 -0.25
N ILE A 99 19.91 -14.35 -0.14
CA ILE A 99 18.67 -14.90 0.44
C ILE A 99 18.19 -16.06 -0.45
N TRP A 100 18.23 -15.84 -1.76
CA TRP A 100 18.19 -16.88 -2.78
C TRP A 100 19.01 -16.43 -3.99
N HIS A 101 19.51 -17.41 -4.72
CA HIS A 101 20.20 -17.17 -5.98
C HIS A 101 19.20 -16.84 -7.09
N ALA A 102 19.41 -15.72 -7.79
CA ALA A 102 18.62 -15.34 -8.95
C ALA A 102 19.42 -15.62 -10.22
N ASP A 103 18.96 -16.58 -11.03
CA ASP A 103 19.58 -17.02 -12.29
C ASP A 103 18.81 -16.55 -13.53
N ARG A 104 17.71 -15.82 -13.32
CA ARG A 104 16.85 -15.25 -14.36
C ARG A 104 16.73 -13.75 -14.21
N SER A 105 16.18 -13.11 -15.24
CA SER A 105 15.88 -11.68 -15.25
C SER A 105 14.40 -11.47 -15.52
N TRP A 106 13.88 -10.34 -15.03
CA TRP A 106 12.53 -9.92 -15.39
C TRP A 106 12.45 -9.52 -16.85
N ASP A 107 11.37 -9.96 -17.49
CA ASP A 107 10.95 -9.58 -18.83
C ASP A 107 9.41 -9.61 -18.91
N GLU A 108 8.84 -9.29 -20.06
CA GLU A 108 7.38 -9.31 -20.28
C GLU A 108 6.76 -10.70 -20.12
N ASN A 109 7.51 -11.77 -20.43
CA ASN A 109 7.04 -13.14 -20.24
C ASN A 109 6.88 -13.45 -18.74
N TRP A 110 7.83 -13.01 -17.91
CA TRP A 110 7.73 -13.15 -16.46
C TRP A 110 6.64 -12.28 -15.85
N GLU A 111 6.38 -11.08 -16.39
CA GLU A 111 5.21 -10.28 -15.98
C GLU A 111 3.89 -10.99 -16.29
N THR A 112 3.79 -11.62 -17.47
CA THR A 112 2.61 -12.41 -17.87
C THR A 112 2.41 -13.62 -16.95
N ARG A 113 3.51 -14.32 -16.62
CA ARG A 113 3.51 -15.44 -15.67
C ARG A 113 3.16 -15.00 -14.25
N TYR A 114 3.65 -13.84 -13.81
CA TYR A 114 3.28 -13.27 -12.52
C TYR A 114 1.79 -12.96 -12.45
N SER A 115 1.24 -12.32 -13.48
CA SER A 115 -0.20 -12.05 -13.57
C SER A 115 -1.05 -13.32 -13.54
N SER A 116 -0.65 -14.35 -14.28
CA SER A 116 -1.31 -15.66 -14.28
C SER A 116 -1.23 -16.34 -12.91
N TRP A 117 -0.06 -16.30 -12.27
CA TRP A 117 0.13 -16.83 -10.91
C TRP A 117 -0.76 -16.13 -9.89
N ILE A 118 -0.90 -14.80 -9.97
CA ILE A 118 -1.83 -14.06 -9.12
C ILE A 118 -3.26 -14.55 -9.33
N ARG A 119 -3.73 -14.63 -10.58
CA ARG A 119 -5.08 -15.10 -10.89
C ARG A 119 -5.37 -16.50 -10.34
N GLU A 120 -4.40 -17.39 -10.39
CA GLU A 120 -4.57 -18.81 -10.01
C GLU A 120 -4.34 -19.08 -8.51
N ASN A 121 -3.49 -18.30 -7.85
CA ASN A 121 -2.98 -18.64 -6.51
C ASN A 121 -3.34 -17.60 -5.44
N PHE A 122 -3.66 -16.36 -5.82
CA PHE A 122 -3.94 -15.29 -4.87
C PHE A 122 -5.44 -15.16 -4.60
N ASP A 123 -5.86 -15.61 -3.42
CA ASP A 123 -7.19 -15.38 -2.87
C ASP A 123 -7.12 -14.55 -1.57
N PRO A 124 -8.25 -14.06 -1.05
CA PRO A 124 -8.24 -13.24 0.18
C PRO A 124 -7.66 -13.96 1.40
N ALA A 125 -7.63 -15.28 1.43
CA ALA A 125 -7.08 -16.07 2.52
C ALA A 125 -5.58 -16.40 2.34
N PHE A 126 -4.95 -16.03 1.22
CA PHE A 126 -3.58 -16.41 0.86
C PHE A 126 -2.57 -16.15 2.00
N PHE A 127 -2.46 -14.91 2.48
CA PHE A 127 -1.50 -14.58 3.54
C PHE A 127 -1.84 -15.24 4.88
N LYS A 128 -3.14 -15.36 5.21
CA LYS A 128 -3.58 -16.07 6.41
C LYS A 128 -3.15 -17.53 6.38
N ARG A 129 -3.28 -18.19 5.23
CA ARG A 129 -2.90 -19.60 5.01
C ARG A 129 -1.44 -19.84 5.34
N TYR A 130 -0.56 -18.90 5.00
CA TYR A 130 0.88 -18.99 5.22
C TYR A 130 1.37 -18.25 6.48
N GLY A 131 0.45 -17.74 7.32
CA GLY A 131 0.81 -17.04 8.56
C GLY A 131 1.57 -15.73 8.35
N ILE A 132 1.39 -15.06 7.20
CA ILE A 132 2.10 -13.82 6.85
C ILE A 132 1.30 -12.64 7.38
N ARG A 133 1.98 -11.79 8.15
CA ARG A 133 1.43 -10.51 8.62
C ARG A 133 1.56 -9.48 7.51
N THR A 134 0.46 -8.83 7.17
CA THR A 134 0.43 -7.76 6.15
C THR A 134 -0.35 -6.54 6.62
N ASP A 135 0.10 -5.37 6.19
CA ASP A 135 -0.72 -4.18 5.92
C ASP A 135 -0.93 -3.97 4.40
N CYS A 136 -1.48 -2.82 4.00
CA CYS A 136 -1.82 -2.57 2.59
C CYS A 136 -0.61 -2.61 1.63
N ALA A 137 0.56 -2.07 2.02
CA ALA A 137 1.74 -2.07 1.15
C ALA A 137 2.43 -3.44 1.17
N ASP A 138 2.49 -4.06 2.35
CA ASP A 138 3.07 -5.39 2.57
C ASP A 138 2.50 -6.42 1.60
N ALA A 139 1.19 -6.38 1.36
CA ALA A 139 0.52 -7.35 0.50
C ALA A 139 1.07 -7.32 -0.93
N ALA A 140 1.23 -6.13 -1.53
CA ALA A 140 1.77 -6.01 -2.88
C ALA A 140 3.24 -6.45 -2.93
N ILE A 141 4.05 -5.99 -1.95
CA ILE A 141 5.48 -6.30 -1.88
C ILE A 141 5.71 -7.79 -1.70
N ALA A 142 4.96 -8.42 -0.79
CA ALA A 142 5.11 -9.84 -0.51
C ALA A 142 4.76 -10.73 -1.70
N LEU A 143 3.71 -10.41 -2.47
CA LEU A 143 3.36 -11.19 -3.66
C LEU A 143 4.49 -11.17 -4.69
N ARG A 144 5.08 -9.99 -4.97
CA ARG A 144 6.21 -9.87 -5.90
C ARG A 144 7.42 -10.66 -5.43
N TRP A 145 7.77 -10.56 -4.14
CA TRP A 145 8.91 -11.29 -3.56
C TRP A 145 8.69 -12.80 -3.53
N ILE A 146 7.49 -13.27 -3.19
CA ILE A 146 7.14 -14.69 -3.18
C ILE A 146 7.27 -15.26 -4.60
N PHE A 147 6.66 -14.60 -5.59
CA PHE A 147 6.79 -15.04 -6.98
C PHE A 147 8.25 -15.05 -7.45
N SER A 148 9.01 -14.00 -7.13
CA SER A 148 10.43 -13.92 -7.48
C SER A 148 11.23 -15.07 -6.87
N ARG A 149 10.94 -15.40 -5.61
CA ARG A 149 11.59 -16.50 -4.88
C ARG A 149 11.20 -17.88 -5.43
N ILE A 150 9.97 -18.07 -5.89
CA ILE A 150 9.52 -19.32 -6.53
C ILE A 150 10.27 -19.54 -7.85
N HIS A 151 10.50 -18.46 -8.59
CA HIS A 151 11.03 -18.53 -9.96
C HIS A 151 12.47 -18.08 -10.12
N PHE A 152 13.21 -17.89 -9.02
CA PHE A 152 14.61 -17.46 -9.03
C PHE A 152 14.85 -16.16 -9.81
N LEU A 153 13.90 -15.22 -9.71
CA LEU A 153 14.02 -13.86 -10.26
C LEU A 153 14.61 -12.92 -9.20
N PRO A 154 15.25 -11.82 -9.62
CA PRO A 154 15.69 -10.79 -8.70
C PRO A 154 14.48 -10.05 -8.13
N ALA A 155 14.56 -9.66 -6.87
CA ALA A 155 13.55 -8.83 -6.21
C ALA A 155 14.22 -7.69 -5.46
N GLY A 156 13.54 -6.56 -5.31
CA GLY A 156 14.14 -5.32 -4.83
C GLY A 156 13.11 -4.26 -4.49
N ASN A 157 13.27 -3.63 -3.33
CA ASN A 157 12.44 -2.52 -2.87
C ASN A 157 13.28 -1.55 -2.04
N HIS A 158 12.98 -0.24 -2.13
CA HIS A 158 13.67 0.75 -1.32
C HIS A 158 13.17 0.74 0.13
N LEU A 159 14.10 0.85 1.09
CA LEU A 159 13.78 0.90 2.51
C LEU A 159 13.37 2.30 2.97
N VAL A 160 12.48 2.37 3.96
CA VAL A 160 12.08 3.62 4.64
C VAL A 160 13.30 4.25 5.32
N GLY A 161 13.36 5.58 5.29
CA GLY A 161 14.43 6.37 5.91
C GLY A 161 15.71 6.43 5.09
N THR A 162 16.31 5.28 4.77
CA THR A 162 17.60 5.22 4.06
C THR A 162 17.48 5.32 2.55
N ARG A 163 16.32 4.93 1.98
CA ARG A 163 16.14 4.72 0.53
C ARG A 163 17.18 3.76 -0.06
N ALA A 164 17.77 2.89 0.75
CA ALA A 164 18.64 1.82 0.27
C ALA A 164 17.80 0.79 -0.49
N LEU A 165 18.29 0.30 -1.63
CA LEU A 165 17.64 -0.78 -2.37
C LEU A 165 17.95 -2.12 -1.68
N PHE A 166 16.96 -2.69 -0.98
CA PHE A 166 17.06 -4.02 -0.39
C PHE A 166 16.66 -5.06 -1.44
N THR A 167 17.53 -6.04 -1.69
CA THR A 167 17.33 -7.05 -2.73
C THR A 167 17.45 -8.47 -2.19
N ASN A 168 17.23 -9.47 -3.03
CA ASN A 168 17.52 -10.87 -2.70
C ASN A 168 19.00 -11.14 -2.34
N ARG A 169 19.90 -10.19 -2.58
CA ARG A 169 21.30 -10.24 -2.14
C ARG A 169 21.55 -9.59 -0.78
N SER A 170 20.57 -8.90 -0.20
CA SER A 170 20.72 -8.17 1.06
C SER A 170 20.65 -9.13 2.28
N MET A 171 21.69 -9.95 2.47
CA MET A 171 21.79 -10.94 3.56
C MET A 171 22.22 -10.33 4.90
N LYS A 172 21.38 -10.41 5.93
CA LYS A 172 21.84 -10.19 7.32
C LYS A 172 22.67 -11.38 7.82
N PRO A 173 23.77 -11.15 8.57
CA PRO A 173 24.53 -12.23 9.20
C PRO A 173 23.67 -13.18 10.05
N ALA A 174 22.71 -12.63 10.79
CA ALA A 174 21.80 -13.39 11.65
C ALA A 174 20.85 -14.36 10.90
N TRP A 175 20.69 -14.19 9.57
CA TRP A 175 19.84 -15.05 8.75
C TRP A 175 20.57 -16.26 8.16
N LYS A 176 21.91 -16.25 8.15
CA LYS A 176 22.72 -17.36 7.63
C LYS A 176 22.41 -18.68 8.34
N ARG A 177 22.12 -18.62 9.63
CA ARG A 177 21.74 -19.78 10.47
C ARG A 177 20.36 -20.35 10.16
N PHE A 178 19.49 -19.61 9.47
CA PHE A 178 18.16 -20.11 9.15
C PHE A 178 18.22 -21.10 7.99
N PRO A 179 17.51 -22.24 8.10
CA PRO A 179 17.44 -23.23 7.04
C PRO A 179 16.70 -22.68 5.82
N THR A 180 17.16 -23.07 4.63
CA THR A 180 16.47 -22.83 3.36
C THR A 180 15.57 -24.01 3.01
N ASN A 181 14.61 -23.79 2.11
CA ASN A 181 13.74 -24.85 1.60
C ASN A 181 13.31 -24.52 0.16
N ILE A 182 13.07 -25.52 -0.68
CA ILE A 182 12.55 -25.27 -2.03
C ILE A 182 11.16 -24.63 -2.00
N GLU A 183 10.30 -25.07 -1.07
CA GLU A 183 9.01 -24.47 -0.79
C GLU A 183 9.21 -23.17 -0.02
N TRP A 184 8.92 -22.04 -0.66
CA TRP A 184 9.17 -20.70 -0.12
C TRP A 184 8.54 -20.50 1.28
N PHE A 185 7.37 -21.10 1.56
CA PHE A 185 6.65 -20.96 2.82
C PHE A 185 7.25 -21.81 3.96
N ARG A 186 8.23 -22.67 3.65
CA ARG A 186 9.04 -23.40 4.64
C ARG A 186 10.47 -22.86 4.74
N ASP A 187 10.88 -21.97 3.84
CA ASP A 187 12.19 -21.34 3.83
C ASP A 187 12.26 -20.25 4.91
N ARG A 188 12.81 -20.61 6.08
CA ARG A 188 12.91 -19.71 7.24
C ARG A 188 13.80 -18.50 6.97
N ARG A 189 14.81 -18.66 6.11
CA ARG A 189 15.70 -17.56 5.71
C ARG A 189 14.96 -16.55 4.86
N PHE A 190 14.24 -17.01 3.84
CA PHE A 190 13.41 -16.16 3.00
C PHE A 190 12.32 -15.44 3.82
N LEU A 191 11.60 -16.17 4.67
CA LEU A 191 10.53 -15.57 5.48
C LEU A 191 11.06 -14.53 6.48
N ALA A 192 12.25 -14.73 7.05
CA ALA A 192 12.88 -13.74 7.92
C ALA A 192 13.25 -12.46 7.15
N ALA A 193 13.80 -12.59 5.94
CA ALA A 193 14.12 -11.46 5.09
C ALA A 193 12.85 -10.72 4.62
N LEU A 194 11.81 -11.46 4.25
CA LEU A 194 10.53 -10.90 3.84
C LEU A 194 9.83 -10.14 4.98
N ASP A 195 9.85 -10.69 6.21
CA ASP A 195 9.30 -10.00 7.39
C ASP A 195 10.05 -8.69 7.69
N TYR A 196 11.39 -8.71 7.57
CA TYR A 196 12.22 -7.52 7.72
C TYR A 196 11.90 -6.46 6.67
N LEU A 197 11.79 -6.88 5.40
CA LEU A 197 11.46 -5.97 4.30
C LEU A 197 10.13 -5.27 4.55
N MET A 198 9.07 -6.04 4.85
CA MET A 198 7.73 -5.51 5.11
C MET A 198 7.72 -4.51 6.29
N LEU A 199 8.50 -4.78 7.34
CA LEU A 199 8.67 -3.83 8.46
C LEU A 199 9.46 -2.56 8.09
N SER A 200 10.19 -2.60 6.99
CA SER A 200 11.12 -1.56 6.55
C SER A 200 10.69 -0.88 5.25
N THR A 201 9.47 -1.12 4.79
CA THR A 201 8.87 -0.52 3.58
C THR A 201 7.55 0.19 3.91
N SER A 202 7.05 1.01 2.99
CA SER A 202 5.72 1.61 3.09
C SER A 202 5.15 1.92 1.71
N THR A 203 3.92 2.42 1.66
CA THR A 203 3.33 2.96 0.43
C THR A 203 4.20 4.06 -0.20
N HIS A 204 4.92 4.85 0.60
CA HIS A 204 5.80 5.93 0.10
C HIS A 204 7.11 5.41 -0.50
N THR A 205 7.58 4.22 -0.10
CA THR A 205 8.72 3.58 -0.78
C THR A 205 8.25 2.88 -2.04
N LEU A 206 7.08 2.24 -1.98
CA LEU A 206 6.49 1.52 -3.10
C LEU A 206 6.27 2.38 -4.34
N VAL A 207 5.94 3.67 -4.20
CA VAL A 207 5.84 4.60 -5.35
C VAL A 207 7.15 4.73 -6.13
N GLY A 208 8.29 4.78 -5.43
CA GLY A 208 9.61 4.87 -6.09
C GLY A 208 10.08 3.55 -6.70
N ASP A 209 9.53 2.43 -6.21
CA ASP A 209 9.82 1.08 -6.70
C ASP A 209 8.99 0.69 -7.92
N ALA A 210 8.04 1.54 -8.30
CA ALA A 210 7.01 1.26 -9.28
C ALA A 210 7.05 2.26 -10.43
N TYR A 211 6.31 1.96 -11.49
CA TYR A 211 6.14 2.84 -12.64
C TYR A 211 4.67 2.89 -13.06
N PRO A 212 4.20 4.04 -13.57
CA PRO A 212 2.83 4.20 -14.00
C PRO A 212 2.60 3.51 -15.34
N ILE A 213 1.44 2.88 -15.46
CA ILE A 213 1.05 2.13 -16.66
C ILE A 213 -0.13 2.79 -17.37
N SER A 214 -0.30 2.46 -18.65
CA SER A 214 -1.52 2.77 -19.39
C SER A 214 -2.71 2.02 -18.78
N VAL A 215 -3.91 2.57 -18.94
CA VAL A 215 -5.15 1.98 -18.42
C VAL A 215 -5.88 1.34 -19.59
N ASN A 216 -5.55 0.07 -19.86
CA ASN A 216 -6.21 -0.76 -20.86
C ASN A 216 -5.97 -2.26 -20.55
N PRO A 217 -6.70 -3.19 -21.22
CA PRO A 217 -6.61 -4.62 -20.94
C PRO A 217 -5.23 -5.27 -21.18
N SER A 218 -4.34 -4.65 -21.99
CA SER A 218 -3.02 -5.22 -22.28
C SER A 218 -1.98 -4.92 -21.20
N THR A 219 -2.15 -3.83 -20.45
CA THR A 219 -1.15 -3.33 -19.50
C THR A 219 -1.60 -3.36 -18.05
N LEU A 220 -2.87 -3.03 -17.78
CA LEU A 220 -3.47 -3.18 -16.46
C LEU A 220 -3.96 -4.62 -16.33
N THR A 221 -3.16 -5.45 -15.66
CA THR A 221 -3.35 -6.91 -15.50
C THR A 221 -3.40 -7.28 -14.02
N GLU A 222 -3.83 -8.51 -13.68
CA GLU A 222 -3.70 -8.98 -12.30
C GLU A 222 -2.24 -8.92 -11.83
N GLY A 223 -2.03 -8.55 -10.56
CA GLY A 223 -0.70 -8.31 -9.99
C GLY A 223 -0.18 -6.86 -10.16
N SER A 224 -0.78 -6.06 -11.05
CA SER A 224 -0.69 -4.59 -10.95
C SER A 224 -1.27 -4.12 -9.61
N PHE A 225 -1.03 -2.87 -9.24
CA PHE A 225 -1.62 -2.30 -8.04
C PHE A 225 -2.04 -0.85 -8.25
N HIS A 226 -3.13 -0.47 -7.59
CA HIS A 226 -3.50 0.92 -7.43
C HIS A 226 -2.95 1.44 -6.11
N LEU A 227 -2.32 2.61 -6.16
CA LEU A 227 -1.76 3.27 -4.99
C LEU A 227 -2.36 4.66 -4.84
N GLU A 228 -2.64 5.06 -3.61
CA GLU A 228 -3.12 6.40 -3.28
C GLU A 228 -2.35 6.93 -2.08
N ILE A 229 -1.63 8.04 -2.24
CA ILE A 229 -0.96 8.76 -1.16
C ILE A 229 -1.65 10.10 -0.95
N ARG A 230 -2.22 10.27 0.25
CA ARG A 230 -2.80 11.53 0.73
C ARG A 230 -2.04 11.95 1.98
N ASN A 231 -1.29 13.03 1.88
CA ASN A 231 -0.37 13.48 2.92
C ASN A 231 0.57 12.33 3.33
N GLU A 232 0.57 11.88 4.58
CA GLU A 232 1.40 10.74 5.02
C GLU A 232 0.61 9.44 5.25
N SER A 233 -0.64 9.39 4.80
CA SER A 233 -1.34 8.13 4.66
C SER A 233 -1.26 7.65 3.23
N GLY A 234 -0.85 6.41 3.05
CA GLY A 234 -1.03 5.73 1.78
C GLY A 234 -1.95 4.54 1.89
N HIS A 235 -2.47 4.14 0.73
CA HIS A 235 -3.20 2.91 0.56
C HIS A 235 -2.72 2.22 -0.72
N ALA A 236 -2.45 0.93 -0.63
CA ALA A 236 -2.08 0.10 -1.77
C ALA A 236 -3.09 -1.03 -1.91
N ARG A 237 -3.53 -1.25 -3.15
CA ARG A 237 -4.53 -2.23 -3.53
C ARG A 237 -4.03 -3.05 -4.71
N ILE A 238 -4.04 -4.37 -4.59
CA ILE A 238 -3.58 -5.26 -5.66
C ILE A 238 -4.75 -5.52 -6.60
N ILE A 239 -4.54 -5.36 -7.89
CA ILE A 239 -5.50 -5.79 -8.90
C ILE A 239 -5.49 -7.32 -8.89
N SER A 240 -6.54 -7.90 -8.33
CA SER A 240 -6.62 -9.33 -8.05
C SER A 240 -7.45 -10.10 -9.07
N LYS A 241 -8.33 -9.40 -9.78
CA LYS A 241 -9.17 -9.97 -10.83
C LYS A 241 -9.53 -8.90 -11.84
N ILE A 242 -9.46 -9.27 -13.11
CA ILE A 242 -10.01 -8.49 -14.22
C ILE A 242 -11.13 -9.31 -14.87
N SER A 243 -12.25 -8.65 -15.15
CA SER A 243 -13.44 -9.27 -15.72
C SER A 243 -13.86 -8.58 -17.01
N THR A 244 -13.99 -9.34 -18.08
CA THR A 244 -14.62 -8.92 -19.34
C THR A 244 -16.10 -9.27 -19.41
N ALA A 245 -16.64 -9.92 -18.37
CA ALA A 245 -18.05 -10.29 -18.33
C ALA A 245 -18.94 -9.03 -18.30
N PRO A 246 -20.01 -8.97 -19.12
CA PRO A 246 -20.90 -7.84 -19.15
C PRO A 246 -21.59 -7.65 -17.80
N ASN A 247 -21.83 -6.39 -17.40
CA ASN A 247 -22.49 -6.01 -16.16
C ASN A 247 -21.79 -6.46 -14.86
N VAL A 248 -20.52 -6.85 -14.94
CA VAL A 248 -19.64 -7.11 -13.79
C VAL A 248 -18.59 -6.01 -13.73
N ALA A 249 -18.21 -5.56 -12.54
CA ALA A 249 -17.09 -4.63 -12.39
C ALA A 249 -15.85 -5.17 -13.12
N PRO A 250 -15.21 -4.41 -14.02
CA PRO A 250 -14.11 -4.95 -14.81
C PRO A 250 -12.83 -5.14 -14.00
N VAL A 251 -12.67 -4.42 -12.89
CA VAL A 251 -11.45 -4.44 -12.08
C VAL A 251 -11.84 -4.66 -10.62
N PHE A 252 -11.19 -5.62 -9.97
CA PHE A 252 -11.34 -5.87 -8.54
C PHE A 252 -9.99 -5.79 -7.82
N ASP A 253 -10.02 -5.07 -6.71
CA ASP A 253 -8.90 -4.82 -5.85
C ASP A 253 -8.97 -5.74 -4.64
N THR A 254 -7.83 -6.30 -4.24
CA THR A 254 -7.66 -7.01 -2.97
C THR A 254 -6.58 -6.34 -2.13
N TYR A 255 -6.85 -6.07 -0.85
CA TYR A 255 -5.91 -5.36 0.02
C TYR A 255 -6.01 -5.75 1.49
N SER A 256 -4.93 -5.46 2.23
CA SER A 256 -4.91 -5.51 3.70
C SER A 256 -5.07 -4.11 4.29
N ASN A 257 -5.08 -4.00 5.61
CA ASN A 257 -5.28 -2.74 6.33
C ASN A 257 -4.24 -2.57 7.45
N VAL A 258 -4.10 -1.36 7.98
CA VAL A 258 -3.28 -1.10 9.17
C VAL A 258 -4.04 -1.48 10.46
N PRO A 259 -3.34 -1.82 11.56
CA PRO A 259 -1.90 -2.11 11.66
C PRO A 259 -1.57 -3.48 11.05
N ARG A 260 -0.32 -3.75 10.65
CA ARG A 260 0.14 -5.04 10.07
C ARG A 260 -0.23 -6.25 10.94
N LYS A 261 -0.97 -7.23 10.41
CA LYS A 261 -1.38 -8.46 11.13
C LYS A 261 -1.85 -9.59 10.21
N ILE A 262 -1.85 -10.83 10.68
CA ILE A 262 -2.40 -11.98 9.94
C ILE A 262 -3.93 -11.79 9.81
N ARG A 263 -4.45 -11.79 8.59
CA ARG A 263 -5.90 -11.65 8.32
C ARG A 263 -6.29 -12.19 6.95
N VAL A 264 -7.59 -12.38 6.77
CA VAL A 264 -8.21 -12.45 5.43
C VAL A 264 -8.24 -11.03 4.86
N LEU A 265 -7.82 -10.88 3.62
CA LEU A 265 -7.83 -9.61 2.90
C LEU A 265 -9.25 -9.23 2.51
N TRP A 266 -9.43 -7.95 2.18
CA TRP A 266 -10.68 -7.44 1.63
C TRP A 266 -10.59 -7.41 0.12
N THR A 267 -11.66 -7.84 -0.56
CA THR A 267 -11.80 -7.74 -2.02
C THR A 267 -13.03 -6.93 -2.35
N GLU A 268 -12.88 -5.95 -3.24
CA GLU A 268 -13.98 -5.12 -3.71
C GLU A 268 -13.78 -4.71 -5.17
N PRO A 269 -14.86 -4.34 -5.88
CA PRO A 269 -14.75 -3.61 -7.13
C PRO A 269 -13.85 -2.37 -6.99
N PHE A 270 -13.11 -2.03 -8.05
CA PHE A 270 -12.33 -0.81 -8.09
C PHE A 270 -13.26 0.41 -8.09
N LEU A 271 -13.28 1.16 -6.98
CA LEU A 271 -14.13 2.32 -6.76
C LEU A 271 -13.30 3.52 -6.28
N VAL A 272 -12.34 3.97 -7.10
CA VAL A 272 -11.59 5.22 -6.88
C VAL A 272 -12.10 6.27 -7.85
N TYR A 273 -12.60 7.38 -7.31
CA TYR A 273 -13.26 8.44 -8.10
C TYR A 273 -12.29 9.54 -8.51
N SER A 274 -11.42 9.93 -7.59
CA SER A 274 -10.46 10.99 -7.84
C SER A 274 -9.40 10.52 -8.81
N GLN A 275 -9.13 11.34 -9.82
CA GLN A 275 -7.97 11.15 -10.67
C GLN A 275 -6.70 11.08 -9.81
N PRO A 276 -5.79 10.13 -10.05
CA PRO A 276 -4.53 10.09 -9.34
C PRO A 276 -3.68 11.31 -9.67
N ILE A 277 -2.88 11.74 -8.69
CA ILE A 277 -1.91 12.83 -8.86
C ILE A 277 -0.54 12.20 -9.15
N LEU A 278 0.18 12.73 -10.14
CA LEU A 278 1.52 12.25 -10.49
C LEU A 278 2.46 12.29 -9.28
N GLY A 279 3.17 11.19 -9.03
CA GLY A 279 4.04 11.03 -7.86
C GLY A 279 3.32 10.66 -6.56
N HIS A 280 1.99 10.63 -6.56
CA HIS A 280 1.15 10.31 -5.39
C HIS A 280 0.34 9.02 -5.57
N GLY A 281 0.56 8.28 -6.66
CA GLY A 281 -0.09 6.98 -6.88
C GLY A 281 -0.62 6.78 -8.29
N GLY A 282 -1.76 6.11 -8.41
CA GLY A 282 -2.35 5.62 -9.66
C GLY A 282 -2.21 4.11 -9.82
N PHE A 283 -2.53 3.60 -11.01
CA PHE A 283 -2.22 2.23 -11.42
C PHE A 283 -0.75 2.10 -11.78
N LEU A 284 -0.06 1.21 -11.08
CA LEU A 284 1.37 1.02 -11.17
C LEU A 284 1.71 -0.48 -11.33
N LYS A 285 2.91 -0.73 -11.86
CA LYS A 285 3.61 -2.03 -11.82
C LYS A 285 5.00 -1.87 -11.22
N TYR A 286 5.59 -2.97 -10.76
CA TYR A 286 6.96 -2.95 -10.22
C TYR A 286 7.99 -2.70 -11.32
N ARG A 287 8.97 -1.83 -11.04
CA ARG A 287 10.15 -1.70 -11.90
C ARG A 287 10.99 -2.97 -11.82
N TRP A 288 11.61 -3.37 -12.93
CA TRP A 288 12.47 -4.54 -12.95
C TRP A 288 13.75 -4.31 -12.17
N VAL A 289 14.19 -5.32 -11.44
CA VAL A 289 15.44 -5.29 -10.68
C VAL A 289 16.55 -5.80 -11.56
N ASN A 290 17.55 -4.95 -11.78
CA ASN A 290 18.76 -5.28 -12.51
C ASN A 290 19.88 -5.55 -11.50
N LEU A 291 20.39 -6.78 -11.51
CA LEU A 291 21.53 -7.18 -10.70
C LEU A 291 22.77 -7.27 -11.58
N SER A 292 23.82 -6.53 -11.23
CA SER A 292 25.17 -6.69 -11.79
C SER A 292 26.07 -7.40 -10.78
N THR A 293 27.32 -7.72 -11.13
CA THR A 293 28.26 -8.32 -10.16
C THR A 293 28.54 -7.44 -8.94
N SER A 294 28.41 -6.12 -9.07
CA SER A 294 28.81 -5.16 -8.03
C SER A 294 27.72 -4.19 -7.62
N SER A 295 26.55 -4.21 -8.25
CA SER A 295 25.48 -3.26 -7.99
C SER A 295 24.08 -3.83 -8.21
N ALA A 296 23.09 -3.15 -7.64
CA ALA A 296 21.69 -3.40 -7.90
C ALA A 296 20.98 -2.08 -8.23
N SER A 297 20.07 -2.11 -9.21
CA SER A 297 19.26 -0.95 -9.57
C SER A 297 17.87 -1.36 -10.03
N LEU A 298 16.96 -0.39 -10.09
CA LEU A 298 15.67 -0.55 -10.74
C LEU A 298 15.75 0.01 -12.17
N ALA A 299 15.25 -0.72 -13.15
CA ALA A 299 15.15 -0.26 -14.54
C ALA A 299 14.40 1.08 -14.62
N PRO A 300 14.83 2.06 -15.43
CA PRO A 300 14.13 3.35 -15.56
C PRO A 300 12.65 3.18 -15.90
N SER A 301 11.77 3.97 -15.28
CA SER A 301 10.32 3.85 -15.47
C SER A 301 9.91 3.92 -16.93
N GLU A 302 10.53 4.81 -17.70
CA GLU A 302 10.28 5.06 -19.13
C GLU A 302 10.67 3.89 -20.02
N SER A 303 11.56 3.00 -19.54
CA SER A 303 11.97 1.79 -20.26
C SER A 303 11.05 0.60 -19.99
N MET A 304 10.11 0.74 -19.06
CA MET A 304 9.26 -0.36 -18.62
C MET A 304 8.10 -0.61 -19.60
N PRO A 305 7.73 -1.87 -19.87
CA PRO A 305 6.61 -2.19 -20.75
C PRO A 305 5.29 -1.59 -20.26
N GLY A 306 4.58 -0.95 -21.18
CA GLY A 306 3.29 -0.33 -20.89
C GLY A 306 3.35 0.97 -20.09
N TYR A 307 4.55 1.55 -19.87
CA TYR A 307 4.72 2.85 -19.22
C TYR A 307 3.84 3.92 -19.88
N SER A 308 3.06 4.64 -19.07
CA SER A 308 2.24 5.75 -19.55
C SER A 308 1.91 6.71 -18.41
N LEU A 309 1.87 8.01 -18.73
CA LEU A 309 1.41 9.06 -17.84
C LEU A 309 -0.06 9.46 -18.09
N GLU A 310 -0.78 8.73 -18.94
CA GLU A 310 -2.14 9.11 -19.38
C GLU A 310 -3.13 9.31 -18.24
N GLN A 311 -3.05 8.48 -17.20
CA GLN A 311 -3.97 8.51 -16.06
C GLN A 311 -3.88 9.79 -15.22
N TYR A 312 -2.82 10.58 -15.40
CA TYR A 312 -2.60 11.86 -14.70
C TYR A 312 -3.02 13.08 -15.51
N ARG A 313 -3.35 12.91 -16.80
CA ARG A 313 -3.63 14.04 -17.68
C ARG A 313 -5.09 14.48 -17.56
N PRO A 314 -5.41 15.78 -17.62
CA PRO A 314 -6.80 16.25 -17.57
C PRO A 314 -7.70 15.65 -18.64
N ASP A 315 -7.15 15.31 -19.82
CA ASP A 315 -7.85 14.68 -20.94
C ASP A 315 -7.99 13.15 -20.81
N PHE A 316 -7.69 12.58 -19.64
CA PHE A 316 -7.91 11.15 -19.37
C PHE A 316 -9.39 10.77 -19.47
N PHE A 317 -10.28 11.65 -18.98
CA PHE A 317 -11.72 11.46 -18.96
C PHE A 317 -12.34 11.73 -20.33
N ARG A 318 -12.56 10.67 -21.12
CA ARG A 318 -13.09 10.78 -22.49
C ARG A 318 -14.61 10.77 -22.53
N HIS A 319 -15.23 10.22 -21.49
CA HIS A 319 -16.68 10.00 -21.45
C HIS A 319 -17.45 11.12 -20.71
N GLY A 320 -16.80 12.26 -20.42
CA GLY A 320 -17.44 13.41 -19.77
C GLY A 320 -17.84 13.21 -18.30
N ILE A 321 -17.52 12.05 -17.71
CA ILE A 321 -17.75 11.75 -16.30
C ILE A 321 -16.41 11.89 -15.57
N PRO A 322 -16.23 12.85 -14.65
CA PRO A 322 -15.01 13.00 -13.86
C PRO A 322 -14.93 11.95 -12.72
N ASP A 323 -15.16 10.69 -13.05
CA ASP A 323 -15.07 9.53 -12.16
C ASP A 323 -14.02 8.57 -12.71
N PHE A 324 -12.90 8.46 -11.99
CA PHE A 324 -11.76 7.67 -12.44
C PHE A 324 -12.11 6.18 -12.57
N SER A 325 -12.92 5.63 -11.67
CA SER A 325 -13.34 4.22 -11.74
C SER A 325 -14.30 3.94 -12.88
N ALA A 326 -15.20 4.87 -13.21
CA ALA A 326 -16.09 4.75 -14.35
C ALA A 326 -15.32 4.83 -15.68
N GLU A 327 -14.36 5.77 -15.80
CA GLU A 327 -13.50 5.89 -16.98
C GLU A 327 -12.61 4.64 -17.16
N VAL A 328 -12.07 4.11 -16.06
CA VAL A 328 -11.37 2.81 -16.09
C VAL A 328 -12.31 1.72 -16.58
N ALA A 329 -13.54 1.65 -16.07
CA ALA A 329 -14.47 0.61 -16.47
C ALA A 329 -14.84 0.67 -17.97
N ALA A 330 -15.08 1.87 -18.49
CA ALA A 330 -15.38 2.11 -19.90
C ALA A 330 -14.25 1.66 -20.85
N ARG A 331 -12.99 1.65 -20.37
CA ARG A 331 -11.83 1.18 -21.15
C ARG A 331 -11.70 -0.34 -21.23
N PHE A 332 -12.42 -1.07 -20.37
CA PHE A 332 -12.44 -2.54 -20.35
C PHE A 332 -13.72 -3.12 -20.93
N GLN A 333 -14.80 -2.34 -20.91
CA GLN A 333 -16.12 -2.76 -21.39
C GLN A 333 -16.73 -1.62 -22.22
N GLU A 334 -16.93 -1.85 -23.51
CA GLU A 334 -17.49 -0.85 -24.44
C GLU A 334 -18.90 -0.37 -24.04
N THR A 335 -19.65 -1.22 -23.31
CA THR A 335 -21.05 -0.97 -22.91
C THR A 335 -21.23 -1.03 -21.40
N PHE A 336 -20.30 -0.44 -20.64
CA PHE A 336 -20.43 -0.41 -19.18
C PHE A 336 -21.68 0.37 -18.75
N ASP A 337 -22.68 -0.33 -18.21
CA ASP A 337 -23.90 0.27 -17.66
C ASP A 337 -23.55 1.13 -16.43
N PRO A 338 -23.75 2.47 -16.48
CA PRO A 338 -23.48 3.32 -15.33
C PRO A 338 -24.28 2.89 -14.09
N LEU A 339 -25.48 2.33 -14.27
CA LEU A 339 -26.28 1.81 -13.16
C LEU A 339 -25.65 0.56 -12.52
N ALA A 340 -24.91 -0.26 -13.29
CA ALA A 340 -24.17 -1.39 -12.74
C ALA A 340 -23.04 -0.90 -11.81
N ALA A 341 -22.30 0.14 -12.19
CA ALA A 341 -21.32 0.80 -11.32
C ALA A 341 -21.94 1.21 -9.98
N GLN A 342 -23.11 1.85 -10.05
CA GLN A 342 -23.81 2.33 -8.88
C GLN A 342 -24.27 1.20 -7.96
N LYS A 343 -24.86 0.14 -8.52
CA LYS A 343 -25.25 -1.05 -7.75
C LYS A 343 -24.09 -1.63 -6.94
N LEU A 344 -22.86 -1.59 -7.47
CA LEU A 344 -21.67 -2.04 -6.76
C LEU A 344 -21.34 -1.16 -5.54
N ILE A 345 -21.54 0.16 -5.64
CA ILE A 345 -21.35 1.08 -4.50
C ILE A 345 -22.33 0.75 -3.38
N TYR A 346 -23.62 0.58 -3.70
CA TYR A 346 -24.65 0.18 -2.73
C TYR A 346 -24.33 -1.16 -2.07
N GLN A 347 -23.90 -2.15 -2.86
CA GLN A 347 -23.47 -3.45 -2.34
C GLN A 347 -22.23 -3.32 -1.43
N SER A 348 -21.27 -2.46 -1.79
CA SER A 348 -20.08 -2.17 -0.97
C SER A 348 -20.45 -1.50 0.35
N ILE A 349 -21.34 -0.49 0.32
CA ILE A 349 -21.89 0.15 1.52
C ILE A 349 -22.55 -0.89 2.43
N LYS A 350 -23.45 -1.72 1.88
CA LYS A 350 -24.14 -2.77 2.62
C LYS A 350 -23.17 -3.73 3.29
N SER A 351 -22.16 -4.20 2.54
CA SER A 351 -21.15 -5.12 3.05
C SER A 351 -20.32 -4.47 4.18
N ALA A 352 -19.86 -3.24 3.97
CA ALA A 352 -19.07 -2.50 4.96
C ALA A 352 -19.87 -2.22 6.26
N LEU A 353 -21.16 -1.95 6.16
CA LEU A 353 -22.07 -1.79 7.30
C LEU A 353 -22.24 -3.10 8.07
N GLN A 354 -22.42 -4.23 7.36
CA GLN A 354 -22.55 -5.54 8.00
C GLN A 354 -21.28 -5.93 8.77
N GLU A 355 -20.10 -5.70 8.19
CA GLU A 355 -18.83 -5.93 8.89
C GLU A 355 -18.70 -5.09 10.16
N ARG A 356 -19.13 -3.83 10.09
CA ARG A 356 -19.04 -2.88 11.20
C ARG A 356 -19.82 -3.39 12.43
N ILE A 357 -20.93 -4.12 12.26
CA ILE A 357 -21.74 -4.65 13.37
C ILE A 357 -20.88 -5.50 14.32
N GLY A 358 -20.20 -6.52 13.78
CA GLY A 358 -19.40 -7.43 14.58
C GLY A 358 -18.23 -6.73 15.26
N LEU A 359 -17.62 -5.76 14.58
CA LEU A 359 -16.52 -4.97 15.14
C LEU A 359 -16.97 -4.04 16.26
N VAL A 360 -18.11 -3.38 16.10
CA VAL A 360 -18.69 -2.48 17.12
C VAL A 360 -19.05 -3.26 18.37
N GLN A 361 -19.73 -4.40 18.23
CA GLN A 361 -20.15 -5.22 19.35
C GLN A 361 -18.96 -5.82 20.11
N LYS A 362 -18.04 -6.48 19.39
CA LYS A 362 -16.86 -7.10 20.01
C LYS A 362 -15.93 -6.04 20.60
N GLY A 363 -15.74 -4.93 19.89
CA GLY A 363 -14.86 -3.85 20.32
C GLY A 363 -15.28 -3.24 21.65
N TYR A 364 -16.59 -3.02 21.85
CA TYR A 364 -17.09 -2.50 23.13
C TYR A 364 -16.79 -3.45 24.30
N VAL A 365 -17.07 -4.76 24.12
CA VAL A 365 -16.84 -5.79 25.14
C VAL A 365 -15.35 -5.90 25.49
N GLU A 366 -14.48 -5.95 24.48
CA GLU A 366 -13.04 -6.09 24.69
C GLU A 366 -12.44 -4.83 25.34
N CYS A 367 -12.89 -3.63 24.96
CA CYS A 367 -12.42 -2.38 25.54
C CYS A 367 -12.85 -2.16 27.00
N GLN A 368 -13.74 -3.00 27.57
CA GLN A 368 -13.97 -3.05 29.02
C GLN A 368 -12.89 -3.85 29.76
N ARG A 369 -12.13 -4.70 29.06
CA ARG A 369 -11.16 -5.63 29.65
C ARG A 369 -9.71 -5.19 29.45
N ILE A 370 -9.45 -4.43 28.39
CA ILE A 370 -8.10 -3.99 28.02
C ILE A 370 -8.01 -2.46 28.04
N ARG A 371 -6.79 -1.95 28.14
CA ARG A 371 -6.54 -0.52 27.93
C ARG A 371 -6.94 -0.14 26.50
N CYS A 372 -7.92 0.74 26.39
CA CYS A 372 -8.53 1.12 25.11
C CYS A 372 -8.68 2.65 25.00
N VAL A 373 -7.62 3.39 25.34
CA VAL A 373 -7.52 4.84 25.15
C VAL A 373 -6.91 5.15 23.78
N PRO A 374 -7.19 6.31 23.16
CA PRO A 374 -6.53 6.71 21.91
C PRO A 374 -5.02 6.50 21.96
N GLY A 375 -4.46 5.86 20.93
CA GLY A 375 -3.04 5.49 20.83
C GLY A 375 -2.62 4.19 21.54
N SER A 376 -3.56 3.47 22.17
CA SER A 376 -3.31 2.11 22.66
C SER A 376 -3.67 1.06 21.61
N ASP A 377 -3.03 -0.12 21.66
CA ASP A 377 -3.35 -1.26 20.79
C ASP A 377 -4.83 -1.63 20.82
N GLY A 378 -5.46 -1.58 22.00
CA GLY A 378 -6.90 -1.85 22.15
C GLY A 378 -7.75 -0.85 21.34
N TYR A 379 -7.41 0.43 21.39
CA TYR A 379 -8.12 1.45 20.62
C TYR A 379 -7.86 1.31 19.12
N ASP A 380 -6.61 1.07 18.72
CA ASP A 380 -6.24 0.94 17.30
C ASP A 380 -6.86 -0.29 16.64
N VAL A 381 -7.09 -1.36 17.40
CA VAL A 381 -7.75 -2.57 16.91
C VAL A 381 -9.26 -2.40 16.79
N TRP A 382 -9.91 -1.76 17.77
CA TRP A 382 -11.37 -1.78 17.91
C TRP A 382 -12.10 -0.49 17.48
N SER A 383 -11.37 0.62 17.33
CA SER A 383 -11.92 1.86 16.77
C SER A 383 -12.25 1.71 15.27
N THR A 384 -13.16 2.55 14.78
CA THR A 384 -13.62 2.53 13.38
C THR A 384 -13.37 3.79 12.54
N PRO A 385 -12.49 4.76 12.87
CA PRO A 385 -12.47 6.04 12.17
C PRO A 385 -12.21 5.90 10.67
N SER A 386 -11.26 5.06 10.26
CA SER A 386 -10.97 4.81 8.84
C SER A 386 -12.10 4.08 8.12
N ARG A 387 -12.79 3.14 8.79
CA ARG A 387 -13.92 2.41 8.20
C ARG A 387 -15.14 3.32 8.06
N ASP A 388 -15.41 4.11 9.09
CA ASP A 388 -16.52 5.05 9.15
C ASP A 388 -16.35 6.15 8.11
N SER A 389 -15.13 6.67 7.95
CA SER A 389 -14.78 7.60 6.87
C SER A 389 -14.94 6.97 5.48
N ARG A 390 -14.54 5.70 5.28
CA ARG A 390 -14.77 5.01 3.99
C ARG A 390 -16.26 4.90 3.66
N ILE A 391 -17.09 4.49 4.64
CA ILE A 391 -18.54 4.40 4.46
C ILE A 391 -19.14 5.79 4.18
N LYS A 392 -18.71 6.82 4.93
CA LYS A 392 -19.13 8.21 4.69
C LYS A 392 -18.82 8.66 3.27
N ASN A 393 -17.59 8.43 2.82
CA ASN A 393 -17.15 8.81 1.48
C ASN A 393 -18.02 8.10 0.43
N SER A 394 -18.41 6.83 0.62
CA SER A 394 -19.32 6.14 -0.29
C SER A 394 -20.72 6.76 -0.36
N PHE A 395 -21.27 7.23 0.76
CA PHE A 395 -22.52 8.00 0.76
C PHE A 395 -22.36 9.34 0.02
N GLU A 396 -21.30 10.10 0.34
CA GLU A 396 -21.00 11.37 -0.33
C GLU A 396 -20.82 11.20 -1.84
N GLN A 397 -20.22 10.08 -2.28
CA GLN A 397 -20.05 9.76 -3.69
C GLN A 397 -21.39 9.56 -4.41
N ILE A 398 -22.33 8.83 -3.80
CA ILE A 398 -23.68 8.68 -4.36
C ILE A 398 -24.34 10.05 -4.52
N GLN A 399 -24.22 10.92 -3.51
CA GLN A 399 -24.76 12.29 -3.56
C GLN A 399 -24.09 13.13 -4.67
N ASN A 400 -22.77 13.10 -4.76
CA ASN A 400 -22.04 13.82 -5.80
C ASN A 400 -22.43 13.33 -7.21
N TYR A 401 -22.66 12.02 -7.37
CA TYR A 401 -23.11 11.44 -8.63
C TYR A 401 -24.55 11.87 -8.99
N LEU A 402 -25.47 11.93 -8.01
CA LEU A 402 -26.82 12.48 -8.19
C LEU A 402 -26.81 13.94 -8.64
N THR A 403 -25.83 14.72 -8.19
CA THR A 403 -25.71 16.15 -8.55
C THR A 403 -24.98 16.41 -9.86
N SER A 404 -24.10 15.50 -10.31
CA SER A 404 -23.25 15.69 -11.49
C SER A 404 -23.82 15.11 -12.78
N LEU A 405 -24.75 14.15 -12.70
CA LEU A 405 -25.39 13.59 -13.87
C LEU A 405 -26.43 14.54 -14.49
N HIS A 406 -26.52 14.52 -15.82
CA HIS A 406 -27.55 15.18 -16.62
C HIS A 406 -28.18 14.19 -17.63
N GLY A 407 -29.41 14.44 -18.07
CA GLY A 407 -30.08 13.63 -19.11
C GLY A 407 -30.73 12.32 -18.64
N GLU A 408 -30.95 11.37 -19.56
CA GLU A 408 -31.73 10.15 -19.31
C GLU A 408 -31.09 9.21 -18.27
N GLY A 409 -29.75 9.14 -18.22
CA GLY A 409 -29.01 8.38 -17.22
C GLY A 409 -29.28 8.83 -15.78
N LEU A 410 -29.49 10.14 -15.56
CA LEU A 410 -29.87 10.70 -14.27
C LEU A 410 -31.24 10.20 -13.81
N SER A 411 -32.21 10.10 -14.71
CA SER A 411 -33.58 9.67 -14.36
C SER A 411 -33.60 8.22 -13.87
N LYS A 412 -32.91 7.32 -14.57
CA LYS A 412 -32.76 5.91 -14.17
C LYS A 412 -32.05 5.80 -12.82
N PHE A 413 -30.97 6.56 -12.63
CA PHE A 413 -30.23 6.53 -11.39
C PHE A 413 -31.01 7.11 -10.20
N ARG A 414 -31.70 8.23 -10.36
CA ARG A 414 -32.56 8.81 -9.31
C ARG A 414 -33.66 7.83 -8.89
N THR A 415 -34.31 7.19 -9.86
CA THR A 415 -35.33 6.17 -9.58
C THR A 415 -34.74 5.03 -8.76
N PHE A 416 -33.56 4.54 -9.15
CA PHE A 416 -32.87 3.49 -8.40
C PHE A 416 -32.45 3.94 -6.99
N HIS A 417 -31.92 5.15 -6.83
CA HIS A 417 -31.55 5.70 -5.52
C HIS A 417 -32.75 5.79 -4.58
N GLU A 418 -33.90 6.28 -5.06
CA GLU A 418 -35.12 6.36 -4.23
C GLU A 418 -35.64 4.97 -3.83
N ILE A 419 -35.49 3.95 -4.70
CA ILE A 419 -35.77 2.56 -4.34
C ILE A 419 -34.82 2.07 -3.24
N GLU A 420 -33.52 2.33 -3.38
CA GLU A 420 -32.52 1.91 -2.40
C GLU A 420 -32.73 2.59 -1.04
N LYS A 421 -33.13 3.86 -1.00
CA LYS A 421 -33.38 4.61 0.26
C LYS A 421 -34.35 3.94 1.21
N VAL A 422 -35.33 3.21 0.69
CA VAL A 422 -36.32 2.49 1.50
C VAL A 422 -35.92 1.05 1.81
N GLN A 423 -34.86 0.52 1.19
CA GLN A 423 -34.37 -0.84 1.46
C GLN A 423 -33.73 -0.93 2.84
N ILE A 424 -34.00 -2.03 3.55
CA ILE A 424 -33.35 -2.34 4.82
C ILE A 424 -31.94 -2.84 4.53
N TYR A 425 -30.95 -2.12 5.04
CA TYR A 425 -29.53 -2.44 4.84
C TYR A 425 -28.95 -3.25 5.98
N LEU A 426 -29.42 -2.98 7.20
CA LEU A 426 -28.98 -3.71 8.38
C LEU A 426 -30.06 -3.76 9.45
N VAL A 427 -29.95 -4.76 10.31
CA VAL A 427 -30.72 -4.90 11.53
C VAL A 427 -29.74 -4.94 12.69
N PHE A 428 -29.89 -4.03 13.64
CA PHE A 428 -28.99 -3.89 14.79
C PHE A 428 -29.81 -3.77 16.07
N HIS A 429 -29.65 -4.71 17.00
CA HIS A 429 -30.47 -4.80 18.22
C HIS A 429 -31.99 -4.75 17.99
N GLY A 430 -32.46 -5.41 16.91
CA GLY A 430 -33.87 -5.44 16.54
C GLY A 430 -34.35 -4.20 15.77
N GLU A 431 -33.57 -3.12 15.76
CA GLU A 431 -33.87 -1.93 14.98
C GLU A 431 -33.47 -2.14 13.51
N LYS A 432 -34.38 -1.83 12.59
CA LYS A 432 -34.17 -1.92 11.16
C LYS A 432 -33.73 -0.57 10.64
N PHE A 433 -32.58 -0.53 9.98
CA PHE A 433 -32.05 0.68 9.37
C PHE A 433 -32.19 0.59 7.86
N ARG A 434 -32.89 1.57 7.29
CA ARG A 434 -32.94 1.73 5.84
C ARG A 434 -31.70 2.46 5.36
N TYR A 435 -31.38 2.35 4.07
CA TYR A 435 -30.27 3.09 3.48
C TYR A 435 -30.37 4.59 3.78
N GLY A 436 -31.56 5.21 3.60
CA GLY A 436 -31.73 6.64 3.81
C GLY A 436 -31.49 7.08 5.26
N ASP A 437 -31.84 6.22 6.23
CA ASP A 437 -31.57 6.49 7.64
C ASP A 437 -30.06 6.48 7.92
N LEU A 438 -29.35 5.50 7.37
CA LEU A 438 -27.89 5.35 7.53
C LEU A 438 -27.11 6.46 6.83
N GLU A 439 -27.51 6.82 5.62
CA GLU A 439 -26.95 7.93 4.88
C GLU A 439 -27.04 9.22 5.71
N SER A 440 -28.23 9.51 6.25
CA SER A 440 -28.44 10.67 7.12
C SER A 440 -27.52 10.64 8.35
N LEU A 441 -27.41 9.50 9.04
CA LEU A 441 -26.57 9.35 10.23
C LEU A 441 -25.08 9.58 9.94
N TRP A 442 -24.58 9.04 8.81
CA TRP A 442 -23.17 9.20 8.43
C TRP A 442 -22.84 10.61 7.97
N LEU A 443 -23.67 11.19 7.10
CA LEU A 443 -23.44 12.53 6.56
C LEU A 443 -23.56 13.60 7.65
N SER A 444 -24.48 13.42 8.62
CA SER A 444 -24.60 14.31 9.78
C SER A 444 -23.63 14.00 10.93
N SER A 445 -22.71 13.04 10.74
CA SER A 445 -21.69 12.66 11.73
C SER A 445 -22.27 12.28 13.10
N ARG A 446 -23.45 11.64 13.11
CA ARG A 446 -24.14 11.18 14.33
C ARG A 446 -23.63 9.82 14.84
N ILE A 447 -22.75 9.17 14.10
CA ILE A 447 -22.11 7.92 14.53
C ILE A 447 -20.84 8.19 15.33
N SER A 448 -20.42 7.22 16.15
CA SER A 448 -19.14 7.27 16.87
C SER A 448 -18.21 6.14 16.47
N SER A 449 -16.95 6.50 16.23
CA SER A 449 -15.87 5.55 15.98
C SER A 449 -15.16 5.07 17.25
N ASP A 450 -15.48 5.66 18.40
CA ASP A 450 -14.84 5.37 19.68
C ASP A 450 -15.32 4.01 20.22
N PRO A 451 -14.44 3.01 20.40
CA PRO A 451 -14.84 1.69 20.85
C PRO A 451 -15.27 1.62 22.31
N ARG A 452 -15.03 2.68 23.09
CA ARG A 452 -15.41 2.73 24.51
C ARG A 452 -16.86 3.12 24.75
N VAL A 453 -17.49 3.77 23.78
CA VAL A 453 -18.91 4.15 23.88
C VAL A 453 -19.81 2.96 23.55
N THR A 454 -21.04 2.99 24.06
CA THR A 454 -22.02 1.90 23.88
C THR A 454 -22.22 1.57 22.40
N PRO A 455 -22.51 0.30 22.05
CA PRO A 455 -22.81 -0.05 20.68
C PRO A 455 -23.94 0.80 20.08
N ARG A 456 -25.00 1.10 20.85
CA ARG A 456 -26.11 1.97 20.42
C ARG A 456 -25.63 3.38 20.02
N LYS A 457 -24.88 4.06 20.88
CA LYS A 457 -24.27 5.36 20.57
C LYS A 457 -23.35 5.34 19.34
N ARG A 458 -22.64 4.24 19.09
CA ARG A 458 -21.81 4.09 17.87
C ARG A 458 -22.63 3.99 16.57
N TRP A 459 -23.93 3.72 16.67
CA TRP A 459 -24.87 3.72 15.55
C TRP A 459 -25.81 4.95 15.56
N GLY A 460 -25.56 5.94 16.43
CA GLY A 460 -26.35 7.17 16.49
C GLY A 460 -27.76 6.97 17.04
N LEU A 461 -27.94 5.97 17.91
CA LEU A 461 -29.22 5.62 18.53
C LEU A 461 -29.46 6.21 19.93
N ASP A 462 -28.47 6.95 20.47
CA ASP A 462 -28.48 7.54 21.82
C ASP A 462 -28.22 9.05 21.76
#